data_AF-A0A6J5JG04-F1
#
_entry.id   AF-A0A6J5JG04-F1
#
_cell.length_a   1.000
_cell.length_b   1.000
_cell.length_c   1.000
_cell.angle_alpha   90.00
_cell.angle_beta   90.00
_cell.angle_gamma   90.00
#
_symmetry.space_group_name_H-M   'P 1'
#
loop_
_entity.id
_entity.type
_entity.pdbx_description
1 polymer ?
#
loop_
_entity_poly.entity_id
_entity_poly.type
_entity_poly.pdbx_seq_one_letter_code
_entity_poly.pdbx_strand_id
1 'polypeptide(L)'
;MADVAVGDAPDRASRNKLAWEKPTGRPGTRLRLLWGVVAGVNLVGLVAFLVFLPSQAITAVPLGALSTFLVMAPFIHFLTHGWYDRYGEFRNSLKDDALFAYLQRFWSTRLLEALRDYKDAGVDFNERASQMLVDKGGEKDWTILKDAARPYTENVFRRIYLDQYGLGAFIAPFLFILIITYINSLLVTLEISCTASAEACFLHIGNAPAPVVISALSGAYMFTVADSVTAIRRRSLNVSDMYWYGLRQFLAIPIAEVFAGAAGTSAAGTGAAAVSALAASAPAAVTGAAAVAVGASAGVTGASAAAAGTALAAAGVATAASLSFAVALLPIDVLLKVIRRFALTKLSITLVDEQGDQLLKLSGMTSPLVVGFLSEGVYSIEQVAYMDPIVLAIRTGLPFGLILRFGAQAIVRRHFGDSADKLADIGFSDAIAFYDVLNRPPTCSCYKEVCSTIQKAIGKDNTTLPVEVVDMKVRHIVGEGYTQMLAKLSPLAPEAKTRQCVGGAPCQVAEAHAPARPT
;
A
#
# COMPACT_ATOMS: atom_id res chain seq x y z
N MET A 1 -18.40 45.36 24.80
CA MET A 1 -17.20 45.09 25.62
C MET A 1 -17.47 43.86 26.47
N ALA A 2 -17.01 42.73 25.98
CA ALA A 2 -16.64 41.54 26.73
C ALA A 2 -15.72 40.79 25.77
N ASP A 3 -14.43 41.12 25.84
CA ASP A 3 -13.38 40.45 25.08
C ASP A 3 -13.38 38.99 25.48
N VAL A 4 -13.79 38.13 24.55
CA VAL A 4 -13.55 36.69 24.65
C VAL A 4 -12.05 36.53 24.46
N ALA A 5 -11.35 36.37 25.58
CA ALA A 5 -9.93 36.06 25.61
C ALA A 5 -9.69 34.83 24.73
N VAL A 6 -9.03 35.05 23.59
CA VAL A 6 -8.37 34.02 22.83
C VAL A 6 -7.34 33.43 23.78
N GLY A 7 -7.64 32.26 24.35
CA GLY A 7 -6.74 31.57 25.26
C GLY A 7 -5.37 31.44 24.60
N ASP A 8 -4.35 31.93 25.29
CA ASP A 8 -2.96 31.83 24.86
C ASP A 8 -2.65 30.39 24.45
N ALA A 9 -2.14 30.22 23.22
CA ALA A 9 -1.70 28.92 22.76
C ALA A 9 -0.68 28.36 23.77
N PRO A 10 -0.83 27.11 24.25
CA PRO A 10 0.05 26.59 25.28
C PRO A 10 1.52 26.68 24.87
N ASP A 11 2.31 27.20 25.80
CA ASP A 11 3.73 27.47 25.65
C ASP A 11 4.48 26.25 25.07
N ARG A 12 5.44 26.48 24.18
CA ARG A 12 6.07 25.41 23.38
C ARG A 12 6.77 24.35 24.26
N ALA A 13 7.12 24.71 25.50
CA ALA A 13 7.71 23.84 26.50
C ALA A 13 6.72 22.87 27.17
N SER A 14 5.42 23.19 27.22
CA SER A 14 4.38 22.33 27.82
C SER A 14 3.81 21.27 26.86
N ARG A 15 4.19 21.33 25.57
CA ARG A 15 3.72 20.42 24.50
C ARG A 15 4.46 19.07 24.42
N ASN A 16 5.52 18.89 25.21
CA ASN A 16 6.34 17.67 25.22
C ASN A 16 6.42 17.08 26.64
N LYS A 17 5.28 16.93 27.32
CA LYS A 17 5.24 16.34 28.67
C LYS A 17 5.43 14.82 28.64
N LEU A 18 5.05 14.16 27.54
CA LEU A 18 5.07 12.72 27.44
C LEU A 18 6.33 12.23 26.71
N ALA A 19 6.92 11.14 27.21
CA ALA A 19 8.20 10.61 26.70
C ALA A 19 8.17 10.28 25.19
N TRP A 20 7.00 9.92 24.67
CA TRP A 20 6.79 9.57 23.27
C TRP A 20 6.64 10.79 22.34
N GLU A 21 6.50 12.01 22.88
CA GLU A 21 6.43 13.26 22.08
C GLU A 21 7.80 13.68 21.54
N LYS A 22 8.91 13.13 22.09
CA LYS A 22 10.26 13.49 21.69
C LYS A 22 10.45 13.30 20.16
N PRO A 23 11.04 14.27 19.46
CA PRO A 23 11.25 14.17 18.02
C PRO A 23 12.17 12.99 17.75
N THR A 24 11.74 12.11 16.84
CA THR A 24 12.64 11.12 16.27
C THR A 24 13.78 11.91 15.59
N GLY A 25 15.05 11.61 15.87
CA GLY A 25 16.20 12.49 15.57
C GLY A 25 16.30 13.05 14.13
N ARG A 26 17.11 14.10 13.95
CA ARG A 26 17.25 14.86 12.68
C ARG A 26 17.48 13.93 11.47
N PRO A 27 16.89 14.24 10.30
CA PRO A 27 16.97 13.38 9.11
C PRO A 27 18.41 13.12 8.66
N GLY A 28 19.29 14.13 8.76
CA GLY A 28 20.71 13.99 8.44
C GLY A 28 21.46 13.00 9.33
N THR A 29 21.10 12.89 10.61
CA THR A 29 21.73 11.91 11.52
C THR A 29 21.33 10.49 11.15
N ARG A 30 20.08 10.26 10.74
CA ARG A 30 19.61 8.93 10.32
C ARG A 30 20.18 8.50 9.00
N LEU A 31 20.26 9.42 8.04
CA LEU A 31 20.91 9.15 6.76
C LEU A 31 22.34 8.63 6.98
N ARG A 32 23.10 9.30 7.86
CA ARG A 32 24.45 8.86 8.23
C ARG A 32 24.46 7.51 8.96
N LEU A 33 23.51 7.28 9.86
CA LEU A 33 23.42 6.01 10.60
C LEU A 33 23.09 4.84 9.67
N LEU A 34 22.11 4.99 8.77
CA LEU A 34 21.72 3.94 7.83
C LEU A 34 22.84 3.64 6.83
N TRP A 35 23.48 4.66 6.24
CA TRP A 35 24.66 4.44 5.41
C TRP A 35 25.84 3.89 6.19
N GLY A 36 25.99 4.27 7.46
CA GLY A 36 26.99 3.71 8.37
C GLY A 36 26.79 2.21 8.61
N VAL A 37 25.55 1.74 8.72
CA VAL A 37 25.22 0.31 8.81
C VAL A 37 25.60 -0.42 7.51
N VAL A 38 25.26 0.14 6.34
CA VAL A 38 25.64 -0.46 5.04
C VAL A 38 27.17 -0.53 4.89
N ALA A 39 27.87 0.55 5.23
CA ALA A 39 29.33 0.58 5.21
C ALA A 39 29.93 -0.42 6.21
N GLY A 40 29.33 -0.54 7.41
CA GLY A 40 29.74 -1.49 8.43
C GLY A 40 29.65 -2.94 7.97
N VAL A 41 28.53 -3.33 7.35
CA VAL A 41 28.37 -4.70 6.79
C VAL A 41 29.41 -4.98 5.71
N ASN A 42 29.65 -4.02 4.80
CA ASN A 42 30.67 -4.18 3.76
C ASN A 42 32.10 -4.24 4.33
N LEU A 43 32.39 -3.49 5.41
CA LEU A 43 33.70 -3.51 6.06
C LEU A 43 33.95 -4.84 6.78
N VAL A 44 32.96 -5.37 7.50
CA VAL A 44 33.03 -6.72 8.09
C VAL A 44 33.26 -7.75 6.98
N GLY A 45 32.54 -7.61 5.87
CA GLY A 45 32.72 -8.40 4.67
C GLY A 45 34.15 -8.37 4.12
N LEU A 46 34.71 -7.18 3.92
CA LEU A 46 36.09 -6.96 3.49
C LEU A 46 37.09 -7.67 4.40
N VAL A 47 36.96 -7.50 5.72
CA VAL A 47 37.86 -8.14 6.69
C VAL A 47 37.76 -9.66 6.59
N ALA A 48 36.55 -10.23 6.48
CA ALA A 48 36.38 -11.67 6.31
C ALA A 48 37.06 -12.18 5.03
N PHE A 49 36.90 -11.48 3.90
CA PHE A 49 37.53 -11.89 2.64
C PHE A 49 39.06 -11.80 2.66
N LEU A 50 39.61 -10.73 3.25
CA LEU A 50 41.07 -10.60 3.37
C LEU A 50 41.68 -11.72 4.22
N VAL A 51 40.93 -12.24 5.21
CA VAL A 51 41.39 -13.32 6.09
C VAL A 51 41.22 -14.70 5.44
N PHE A 52 40.05 -14.99 4.89
CA PHE A 52 39.70 -16.35 4.45
C PHE A 52 39.95 -16.63 2.97
N LEU A 53 39.77 -15.63 2.10
CA LEU A 53 39.75 -15.78 0.63
C LEU A 53 40.42 -14.57 -0.07
N PRO A 54 41.71 -14.30 0.19
CA PRO A 54 42.36 -13.06 -0.24
C PRO A 54 42.43 -12.92 -1.77
N SER A 55 42.52 -14.03 -2.51
CA SER A 55 42.52 -14.03 -3.98
C SER A 55 41.20 -13.55 -4.58
N GLN A 56 40.08 -13.78 -3.88
CA GLN A 56 38.73 -13.39 -4.33
C GLN A 56 38.31 -12.01 -3.80
N ALA A 57 39.08 -11.42 -2.89
CA ALA A 57 38.76 -10.12 -2.29
C ALA A 57 38.70 -8.98 -3.33
N ILE A 58 39.53 -9.04 -4.39
CA ILE A 58 39.62 -7.99 -5.42
C ILE A 58 38.31 -7.86 -6.21
N THR A 59 37.59 -8.96 -6.43
CA THR A 59 36.34 -8.99 -7.19
C THR A 59 35.11 -8.98 -6.29
N ALA A 60 35.13 -9.71 -5.17
CA ALA A 60 33.99 -9.85 -4.28
C ALA A 60 33.64 -8.56 -3.54
N VAL A 61 34.65 -7.83 -3.05
CA VAL A 61 34.45 -6.60 -2.27
C VAL A 61 33.79 -5.49 -3.11
N PRO A 62 34.30 -5.11 -4.30
CA PRO A 62 33.65 -4.06 -5.08
C PRO A 62 32.26 -4.47 -5.57
N LEU A 63 32.07 -5.75 -5.93
CA LEU A 63 30.76 -6.25 -6.35
C LEU A 63 29.75 -6.23 -5.20
N GLY A 64 30.15 -6.69 -4.01
CA GLY A 64 29.29 -6.67 -2.82
C GLY A 64 28.99 -5.26 -2.33
N ALA A 65 29.96 -4.35 -2.40
CA ALA A 65 29.72 -2.94 -2.15
C ALA A 65 28.69 -2.41 -3.16
N LEU A 66 28.98 -2.47 -4.45
CA LEU A 66 28.10 -1.91 -5.48
C LEU A 66 26.68 -2.51 -5.42
N SER A 67 26.54 -3.81 -5.20
CA SER A 67 25.24 -4.47 -5.11
C SER A 67 24.43 -3.99 -3.90
N THR A 68 25.04 -3.93 -2.72
CA THR A 68 24.38 -3.50 -1.48
C THR A 68 24.08 -2.01 -1.49
N PHE A 69 24.99 -1.17 -2.00
CA PHE A 69 24.75 0.27 -2.16
C PHE A 69 23.55 0.55 -3.07
N LEU A 70 23.46 -0.14 -4.22
CA LEU A 70 22.37 0.05 -5.17
C LEU A 70 21.01 -0.45 -4.64
N VAL A 71 20.97 -1.60 -3.96
CA VAL A 71 19.72 -2.13 -3.38
C VAL A 71 19.27 -1.28 -2.20
N MET A 72 20.19 -0.81 -1.36
CA MET A 72 19.85 -0.05 -0.15
C MET A 72 19.52 1.42 -0.42
N ALA A 73 20.11 2.04 -1.43
CA ALA A 73 19.87 3.45 -1.77
C ALA A 73 18.38 3.84 -1.82
N PRO A 74 17.49 3.13 -2.56
CA PRO A 74 16.08 3.47 -2.59
C PRO A 74 15.43 3.36 -1.20
N PHE A 75 15.71 2.30 -0.42
CA PHE A 75 15.15 2.14 0.93
C PHE A 75 15.59 3.25 1.88
N ILE A 76 16.86 3.64 1.83
CA ILE A 76 17.40 4.73 2.64
C ILE A 76 16.70 6.05 2.28
N HIS A 77 16.47 6.31 0.98
CA HIS A 77 15.71 7.49 0.55
C HIS A 77 14.27 7.48 1.09
N PHE A 78 13.59 6.34 1.08
CA PHE A 78 12.24 6.22 1.64
C PHE A 78 12.22 6.45 3.16
N LEU A 79 13.13 5.82 3.91
CA LEU A 79 13.19 5.95 5.37
C LEU A 79 13.60 7.35 5.84
N THR A 80 14.25 8.13 4.99
CA THR A 80 14.69 9.50 5.32
C THR A 80 13.71 10.57 4.87
N HIS A 81 13.07 10.38 3.71
CA HIS A 81 12.17 11.36 3.10
C HIS A 81 10.77 10.82 2.83
N GLY A 82 10.66 9.70 2.09
CA GLY A 82 9.37 9.18 1.62
C GLY A 82 8.35 8.90 2.74
N TRP A 83 8.80 8.33 3.86
CA TRP A 83 7.96 8.09 5.04
C TRP A 83 7.42 9.39 5.65
N TYR A 84 8.24 10.43 5.70
CA TYR A 84 7.88 11.74 6.25
C TYR A 84 6.94 12.52 5.34
N ASP A 85 7.19 12.47 4.03
CA ASP A 85 6.30 13.06 3.04
C ASP A 85 4.90 12.45 3.13
N ARG A 86 4.84 11.13 3.32
CA ARG A 86 3.58 10.39 3.48
C ARG A 86 2.86 10.73 4.77
N TYR A 87 3.58 10.79 5.89
CA TYR A 87 3.03 11.29 7.15
C TYR A 87 2.51 12.73 7.02
N GLY A 88 3.26 13.58 6.31
CA GLY A 88 2.90 14.96 6.00
C GLY A 88 1.64 15.07 5.15
N GLU A 89 1.44 14.18 4.17
CA GLU A 89 0.22 14.09 3.36
C GLU A 89 -1.02 13.85 4.22
N PHE A 90 -0.97 12.86 5.12
CA PHE A 90 -2.09 12.58 6.03
C PHE A 90 -2.37 13.75 6.96
N ARG A 91 -1.32 14.32 7.56
CA ARG A 91 -1.45 15.48 8.45
C ARG A 91 -2.00 16.71 7.75
N ASN A 92 -1.55 16.97 6.52
CA ASN A 92 -2.00 18.13 5.76
C ASN A 92 -3.45 17.97 5.30
N SER A 93 -3.89 16.73 5.05
CA SER A 93 -5.25 16.40 4.66
C SER A 93 -6.20 16.43 5.86
N LEU A 94 -5.82 15.82 6.98
CA LEU A 94 -6.60 15.73 8.22
C LEU A 94 -6.17 16.82 9.19
N LYS A 95 -6.77 18.02 9.08
CA LYS A 95 -6.56 19.11 10.03
C LYS A 95 -7.69 19.21 11.05
N ASP A 96 -7.34 19.65 12.25
CA ASP A 96 -8.25 20.09 13.31
C ASP A 96 -9.44 19.12 13.53
N ASP A 97 -10.66 19.59 13.23
CA ASP A 97 -11.91 18.89 13.47
C ASP A 97 -12.05 17.61 12.64
N ALA A 98 -11.42 17.54 11.47
CA ALA A 98 -11.41 16.35 10.62
C ALA A 98 -10.53 15.25 11.21
N LEU A 99 -9.38 15.63 11.79
CA LEU A 99 -8.50 14.69 12.48
C LEU A 99 -9.17 14.11 13.73
N PHE A 100 -9.85 14.95 14.51
CA PHE A 100 -10.61 14.47 15.67
C PHE A 100 -11.72 13.51 15.25
N ALA A 101 -12.49 13.84 14.19
CA ALA A 101 -13.54 12.96 13.68
C ALA A 101 -12.99 11.61 13.19
N TYR A 102 -11.82 11.62 12.55
CA TYR A 102 -11.10 10.41 12.17
C TYR A 102 -10.72 9.56 13.39
N LEU A 103 -10.07 10.16 14.40
CA LEU A 103 -9.68 9.46 15.62
C LEU A 103 -10.89 8.95 16.39
N GLN A 104 -11.97 9.71 16.46
CA GLN A 104 -13.22 9.29 17.07
C GLN A 104 -13.82 8.05 16.38
N ARG A 105 -13.78 7.99 15.05
CA ARG A 105 -14.38 6.87 14.30
C ARG A 105 -13.53 5.60 14.37
N PHE A 106 -12.24 5.72 14.10
CA PHE A 106 -11.37 4.55 13.90
C PHE A 106 -10.50 4.20 15.12
N TRP A 107 -10.26 5.16 16.01
CA TRP A 107 -9.29 5.03 17.10
C TRP A 107 -9.81 5.57 18.45
N SER A 108 -11.13 5.54 18.69
CA SER A 108 -11.77 6.16 19.86
C SER A 108 -11.16 5.71 21.19
N THR A 109 -10.91 4.41 21.34
CA THR A 109 -10.33 3.83 22.55
C THR A 109 -8.94 4.37 22.83
N ARG A 110 -8.09 4.45 21.80
CA ARG A 110 -6.72 4.98 21.89
C ARG A 110 -6.69 6.49 22.09
N LEU A 111 -7.63 7.22 21.49
CA LEU A 111 -7.81 8.64 21.73
C LEU A 111 -8.14 8.90 23.21
N LEU A 112 -9.10 8.17 23.77
CA LEU A 112 -9.49 8.32 25.16
C LEU A 112 -8.37 7.91 26.13
N GLU A 113 -7.63 6.86 25.82
CA GLU A 113 -6.46 6.43 26.60
C GLU A 113 -5.37 7.52 26.59
N ALA A 114 -5.04 8.08 25.42
CA ALA A 114 -4.05 9.14 25.35
C ALA A 114 -4.49 10.42 26.07
N LEU A 115 -5.77 10.78 26.02
CA LEU A 115 -6.30 11.91 26.77
C LEU A 115 -6.24 11.69 28.29
N ARG A 116 -6.42 10.44 28.76
CA ARG A 116 -6.18 10.07 30.17
C ARG A 116 -4.71 10.21 30.54
N ASP A 117 -3.79 9.75 29.69
CA ASP A 117 -2.35 9.92 29.91
C ASP A 117 -1.97 11.40 30.07
N TYR A 118 -2.55 12.29 29.26
CA TYR A 118 -2.34 13.73 29.41
C TYR A 118 -2.88 14.27 30.73
N LYS A 119 -4.06 13.80 31.15
CA LYS A 119 -4.66 14.19 32.42
C LYS A 119 -3.77 13.77 33.59
N ASP A 120 -3.28 12.53 33.58
CA ASP A 120 -2.40 11.98 34.60
C ASP A 120 -1.03 12.69 34.61
N ALA A 121 -0.59 13.23 33.47
CA ALA A 121 0.58 14.09 33.35
C ALA A 121 0.34 15.56 33.81
N GLY A 122 -0.81 15.84 34.44
CA GLY A 122 -1.15 17.15 34.98
C GLY A 122 -1.45 18.19 33.88
N VAL A 123 -2.13 17.77 32.81
CA VAL A 123 -2.76 18.69 31.85
C VAL A 123 -4.15 19.06 32.35
N ASP A 124 -4.41 20.36 32.50
CA ASP A 124 -5.71 20.87 32.91
C ASP A 124 -6.71 20.80 31.76
N PHE A 125 -7.65 19.87 31.87
CA PHE A 125 -8.85 19.84 31.05
C PHE A 125 -10.01 20.48 31.81
N ASN A 126 -10.93 21.12 31.09
CA ASN A 126 -12.19 21.61 31.66
C ASN A 126 -12.84 20.53 32.54
N GLU A 127 -13.40 20.93 33.68
CA GLU A 127 -13.93 20.02 34.71
C GLU A 127 -14.87 18.96 34.15
N ARG A 128 -15.74 19.37 33.21
CA ARG A 128 -16.67 18.48 32.50
C ARG A 128 -15.97 17.44 31.63
N ALA A 129 -14.93 17.82 30.87
CA ALA A 129 -14.13 16.88 30.09
C ALA A 129 -13.32 15.94 31.02
N SER A 130 -12.77 16.47 32.10
CA SER A 130 -12.06 15.71 33.13
C SER A 130 -12.93 14.64 33.78
N GLN A 131 -14.20 14.93 34.05
CA GLN A 131 -15.16 13.99 34.61
C GLN A 131 -15.49 12.87 33.60
N MET A 132 -15.68 13.22 32.33
CA MET A 132 -15.95 12.27 31.25
C MET A 132 -14.79 11.32 30.94
N LEU A 133 -13.54 11.74 31.20
CA LEU A 133 -12.38 10.87 31.05
C LEU A 133 -12.30 9.80 32.16
N VAL A 134 -12.79 10.11 33.36
CA VAL A 134 -12.85 9.15 34.50
C VAL A 134 -14.00 8.17 34.32
N ASP A 135 -15.14 8.64 33.86
CA ASP A 135 -16.30 7.80 33.63
C ASP A 135 -16.05 6.83 32.45
N LYS A 136 -16.03 5.53 32.77
CA LYS A 136 -15.83 4.46 31.78
C LYS A 136 -17.14 4.00 31.14
N GLY A 137 -18.29 4.27 31.75
CA GLY A 137 -19.60 3.73 31.35
C GLY A 137 -20.62 4.74 30.84
N GLY A 138 -20.39 6.05 31.05
CA GLY A 138 -21.30 7.11 30.61
C GLY A 138 -21.27 7.40 29.10
N GLU A 139 -22.41 7.86 28.57
CA GLU A 139 -22.52 8.41 27.22
C GLU A 139 -21.62 9.64 27.09
N LYS A 140 -20.75 9.62 26.08
CA LYS A 140 -19.73 10.67 25.90
C LYS A 140 -20.24 11.72 24.95
N ASP A 141 -20.42 12.93 25.47
CA ASP A 141 -20.54 14.14 24.67
C ASP A 141 -19.22 14.46 23.93
N TRP A 142 -19.14 14.00 22.69
CA TRP A 142 -17.98 14.17 21.83
C TRP A 142 -17.70 15.64 21.47
N THR A 143 -18.67 16.54 21.61
CA THR A 143 -18.46 17.96 21.30
C THR A 143 -17.55 18.63 22.32
N ILE A 144 -17.77 18.36 23.60
CA ILE A 144 -16.97 18.87 24.71
C ILE A 144 -15.55 18.29 24.67
N LEU A 145 -15.45 16.98 24.39
CA LEU A 145 -14.16 16.32 24.25
C LEU A 145 -13.36 16.83 23.06
N LYS A 146 -14.03 17.18 21.95
CA LYS A 146 -13.39 17.76 20.76
C LYS A 146 -12.65 19.05 21.11
N ASP A 147 -13.33 19.97 21.78
CA ASP A 147 -12.76 21.28 22.09
C ASP A 147 -11.58 21.16 23.08
N ALA A 148 -11.70 20.25 24.06
CA ALA A 148 -10.64 19.96 25.02
C ALA A 148 -9.43 19.22 24.40
N ALA A 149 -9.67 18.33 23.43
CA ALA A 149 -8.64 17.48 22.81
C ALA A 149 -7.92 18.13 21.62
N ARG A 150 -8.48 19.20 21.05
CA ARG A 150 -7.95 19.89 19.85
C ARG A 150 -6.43 20.12 19.88
N PRO A 151 -5.81 20.66 20.95
CA PRO A 151 -4.37 20.90 20.96
C PRO A 151 -3.50 19.63 21.01
N TYR A 152 -4.06 18.49 21.44
CA TYR A 152 -3.34 17.23 21.61
C TYR A 152 -3.58 16.24 20.48
N THR A 153 -4.60 16.48 19.65
CA THR A 153 -5.05 15.54 18.61
C THR A 153 -3.94 15.17 17.63
N GLU A 154 -3.08 16.13 17.24
CA GLU A 154 -1.91 15.86 16.38
C GLU A 154 -0.89 14.94 17.06
N ASN A 155 -0.62 15.13 18.35
CA ASN A 155 0.34 14.31 19.08
C ASN A 155 -0.20 12.88 19.25
N VAL A 156 -1.48 12.73 19.58
CA VAL A 156 -2.14 11.42 19.67
C VAL A 156 -2.08 10.70 18.33
N PHE A 157 -2.41 11.40 17.23
CA PHE A 157 -2.30 10.84 15.89
C PHE A 157 -0.86 10.41 15.56
N ARG A 158 0.12 11.25 15.87
CA ARG A 158 1.54 10.95 15.69
C ARG A 158 1.96 9.69 16.44
N ARG A 159 1.51 9.50 17.68
CA ARG A 159 1.77 8.29 18.48
C ARG A 159 1.20 7.05 17.80
N ILE A 160 -0.08 7.08 17.44
CA ILE A 160 -0.74 5.96 16.77
C ILE A 160 -0.02 5.62 15.45
N TYR A 161 0.34 6.64 14.69
CA TYR A 161 1.08 6.46 13.43
C TYR A 161 2.47 5.85 13.66
N LEU A 162 3.21 6.30 14.68
CA LEU A 162 4.53 5.74 15.02
C LEU A 162 4.44 4.33 15.59
N ASP A 163 3.38 3.99 16.32
CA ASP A 163 3.19 2.65 16.88
C ASP A 163 2.84 1.63 15.79
N GLN A 164 2.00 2.02 14.82
CA GLN A 164 1.58 1.14 13.72
C GLN A 164 2.58 1.11 12.56
N TYR A 165 3.17 2.26 12.23
CA TYR A 165 4.01 2.48 11.04
C TYR A 165 5.37 3.06 11.38
N GLY A 166 5.85 2.82 12.59
CA GLY A 166 7.13 3.31 13.05
C GLY A 166 8.29 2.83 12.19
N LEU A 167 9.33 3.68 12.08
CA LEU A 167 10.56 3.31 11.39
C LEU A 167 11.24 2.08 12.02
N GLY A 168 10.97 1.77 13.29
CA GLY A 168 11.51 0.60 13.98
C GLY A 168 11.16 -0.72 13.30
N ALA A 169 9.93 -0.85 12.77
CA ALA A 169 9.48 -2.06 12.08
C ALA A 169 10.24 -2.32 10.77
N PHE A 170 10.81 -1.26 10.16
CA PHE A 170 11.59 -1.36 8.93
C PHE A 170 13.04 -1.81 9.17
N ILE A 171 13.55 -1.78 10.41
CA ILE A 171 14.95 -2.11 10.71
C ILE A 171 15.24 -3.59 10.42
N ALA A 172 14.39 -4.49 10.92
CA ALA A 172 14.54 -5.93 10.73
C ALA A 172 14.56 -6.36 9.24
N PRO A 173 13.57 -5.99 8.40
CA PRO A 173 13.60 -6.35 6.99
C PRO A 173 14.71 -5.62 6.21
N PHE A 174 15.08 -4.40 6.60
CA PHE A 174 16.21 -3.69 5.99
C PHE A 174 17.52 -4.47 6.18
N LEU A 175 17.81 -4.91 7.41
CA LEU A 175 18.97 -5.74 7.69
C LEU A 175 18.90 -7.09 6.98
N PHE A 176 17.72 -7.70 6.90
CA PHE A 176 17.51 -8.97 6.21
C PHE A 176 17.86 -8.88 4.72
N ILE A 177 17.33 -7.89 3.99
CA ILE A 177 17.68 -7.69 2.57
C ILE A 177 19.17 -7.36 2.43
N LEU A 178 19.72 -6.47 3.27
CA LEU A 178 21.13 -6.09 3.22
C LEU A 178 22.05 -7.32 3.34
N ILE A 179 21.80 -8.17 4.32
CA ILE A 179 22.59 -9.38 4.56
C ILE A 179 22.43 -10.36 3.39
N ILE A 180 21.21 -10.62 2.92
CA ILE A 180 20.97 -11.55 1.80
C ILE A 180 21.60 -11.04 0.52
N THR A 181 21.47 -9.75 0.21
CA THR A 181 22.09 -9.15 -0.98
C THR A 181 23.61 -9.27 -0.92
N TYR A 182 24.21 -9.10 0.26
CA TYR A 182 25.65 -9.28 0.46
C TYR A 182 26.08 -10.75 0.33
N ILE A 183 25.32 -11.69 0.89
CA ILE A 183 25.58 -13.13 0.74
C ILE A 183 25.48 -13.50 -0.75
N ASN A 184 24.45 -13.04 -1.45
CA ASN A 184 24.26 -13.36 -2.87
C ASN A 184 25.39 -12.82 -3.76
N SER A 185 25.93 -11.64 -3.50
CA SER A 185 27.09 -11.13 -4.25
C SER A 185 28.37 -11.92 -3.96
N LEU A 186 28.55 -12.39 -2.72
CA LEU A 186 29.59 -13.36 -2.37
C LEU A 186 29.42 -14.66 -3.16
N LEU A 187 28.22 -15.24 -3.18
CA LEU A 187 27.96 -16.49 -3.90
C LEU A 187 28.22 -16.37 -5.40
N VAL A 188 27.79 -15.26 -6.02
CA VAL A 188 28.09 -14.99 -7.44
C VAL A 188 29.60 -14.95 -7.70
N THR A 189 30.39 -14.35 -6.80
CA THR A 189 31.85 -14.28 -7.00
C THR A 189 32.52 -15.65 -6.87
N LEU A 190 32.06 -16.48 -5.93
CA LEU A 190 32.56 -17.85 -5.79
C LEU A 190 32.22 -18.70 -7.02
N GLU A 191 31.00 -18.59 -7.54
CA GLU A 191 30.58 -19.33 -8.74
C GLU A 191 31.33 -18.86 -10.00
N ILE A 192 31.59 -17.56 -10.16
CA ILE A 192 32.43 -17.04 -11.26
C ILE A 192 33.83 -17.67 -11.19
N SER A 193 34.39 -17.81 -9.99
CA SER A 193 35.71 -18.42 -9.80
C SER A 193 35.74 -19.88 -10.24
N CYS A 194 34.65 -20.62 -10.01
CA CYS A 194 34.48 -21.99 -10.49
C CYS A 194 34.38 -22.11 -12.02
N THR A 195 33.91 -21.06 -12.71
CA THR A 195 33.92 -21.05 -14.19
C THR A 195 35.30 -20.77 -14.80
N ALA A 196 36.21 -20.15 -14.04
CA ALA A 196 37.54 -19.79 -14.53
C ALA A 196 38.53 -20.96 -14.48
N SER A 197 38.54 -21.73 -13.37
CA SER A 197 39.31 -22.97 -13.27
C SER A 197 38.79 -23.87 -12.15
N ALA A 198 38.94 -25.19 -12.32
CA ALA A 198 38.56 -26.17 -11.30
C ALA A 198 39.37 -26.03 -9.99
N GLU A 199 40.62 -25.57 -10.09
CA GLU A 199 41.51 -25.32 -8.93
C GLU A 199 41.15 -24.04 -8.16
N ALA A 200 40.51 -23.05 -8.81
CA ALA A 200 40.04 -21.83 -8.15
C ALA A 200 38.62 -21.98 -7.55
N CYS A 201 37.99 -23.14 -7.73
CA CYS A 201 36.65 -23.42 -7.24
C CYS A 201 36.69 -23.80 -5.75
N PHE A 202 36.32 -22.85 -4.88
CA PHE A 202 36.26 -23.07 -3.44
C PHE A 202 34.96 -23.73 -3.00
N LEU A 203 33.84 -23.37 -3.63
CA LEU A 203 32.50 -23.87 -3.27
C LEU A 203 31.60 -23.83 -4.51
N HIS A 204 31.09 -24.99 -4.91
CA HIS A 204 30.02 -25.10 -5.90
C HIS A 204 28.70 -25.36 -5.16
N ILE A 205 27.67 -24.56 -5.45
CA ILE A 205 26.39 -24.65 -4.76
C ILE A 205 25.49 -25.61 -5.52
N GLY A 206 25.33 -26.81 -4.95
CA GLY A 206 24.42 -27.84 -5.45
C GLY A 206 24.90 -28.49 -6.75
N ASN A 207 23.95 -28.98 -7.55
CA ASN A 207 24.24 -29.68 -8.81
C ASN A 207 24.01 -28.80 -10.04
N ALA A 208 23.59 -27.55 -9.84
CA ALA A 208 23.31 -26.63 -10.92
C ALA A 208 24.59 -26.02 -11.52
N PRO A 209 24.71 -25.96 -12.86
CA PRO A 209 25.86 -25.31 -13.47
C PRO A 209 25.88 -23.81 -13.12
N ALA A 210 27.08 -23.29 -12.81
CA ALA A 210 27.29 -21.92 -12.33
C ALA A 210 26.55 -20.82 -13.12
N PRO A 211 26.49 -20.85 -14.47
CA PRO A 211 25.73 -19.85 -15.24
C PRO A 211 24.24 -19.80 -14.92
N VAL A 212 23.62 -20.92 -14.53
CA VAL A 212 22.18 -21.00 -14.19
C VAL A 212 21.90 -20.39 -12.82
N VAL A 213 22.83 -20.54 -11.87
CA VAL A 213 22.74 -19.93 -10.53
C VAL A 213 22.97 -18.42 -10.61
N ILE A 214 24.00 -17.99 -11.33
CA ILE A 214 24.32 -16.57 -11.52
C ILE A 214 23.15 -15.83 -12.18
N SER A 215 22.54 -16.43 -13.21
CA SER A 215 21.39 -15.86 -13.91
C SER A 215 20.14 -15.78 -13.04
N ALA A 216 19.83 -16.79 -12.23
CA ALA A 216 18.72 -16.73 -11.28
C ALA A 216 18.92 -15.62 -10.22
N LEU A 217 20.12 -15.52 -9.64
CA LEU A 217 20.46 -14.49 -8.66
C LEU A 217 20.37 -13.07 -9.26
N SER A 218 20.85 -12.91 -10.50
CA SER A 218 20.79 -11.64 -11.23
C SER A 218 19.35 -11.21 -11.53
N GLY A 219 18.47 -12.14 -11.91
CA GLY A 219 17.06 -11.87 -12.15
C GLY A 219 16.31 -11.44 -10.89
N ALA A 220 16.56 -12.15 -9.78
CA ALA A 220 15.99 -11.79 -8.48
C ALA A 220 16.47 -10.42 -8.00
N TYR A 221 17.76 -10.14 -8.13
CA TYR A 221 18.35 -8.83 -7.82
C TYR A 221 17.69 -7.72 -8.64
N MET A 222 17.62 -7.87 -9.96
CA MET A 222 17.06 -6.87 -10.86
C MET A 222 15.60 -6.55 -10.53
N PHE A 223 14.79 -7.57 -10.25
CA PHE A 223 13.41 -7.36 -9.80
C PHE A 223 13.36 -6.54 -8.52
N THR A 224 14.16 -6.91 -7.51
CA THR A 224 14.11 -6.26 -6.18
C THR A 224 14.47 -4.77 -6.26
N VAL A 225 15.44 -4.40 -7.10
CA VAL A 225 15.81 -3.00 -7.34
C VAL A 225 14.72 -2.27 -8.14
N ALA A 226 14.22 -2.87 -9.23
CA ALA A 226 13.22 -2.22 -10.09
C ALA A 226 11.89 -1.97 -9.35
N ASP A 227 11.43 -2.97 -8.59
CA ASP A 227 10.18 -2.88 -7.86
C ASP A 227 10.31 -1.95 -6.64
N SER A 228 11.42 -2.01 -5.88
CA SER A 228 11.65 -1.07 -4.77
C SER A 228 11.70 0.38 -5.23
N VAL A 229 12.35 0.70 -6.36
CA VAL A 229 12.35 2.05 -6.94
C VAL A 229 10.93 2.48 -7.30
N THR A 230 10.12 1.57 -7.87
CA THR A 230 8.74 1.86 -8.24
C THR A 230 7.85 2.10 -7.03
N ALA A 231 7.95 1.24 -6.00
CA ALA A 231 7.21 1.37 -4.74
C ALA A 231 7.57 2.68 -4.01
N ILE A 232 8.84 3.08 -4.04
CA ILE A 232 9.30 4.29 -3.37
C ILE A 232 8.88 5.56 -4.12
N ARG A 233 8.87 5.54 -5.45
CA ARG A 233 8.27 6.61 -6.27
C ARG A 233 6.78 6.78 -5.96
N ARG A 234 6.08 5.67 -5.68
CA ARG A 234 4.67 5.68 -5.24
C ARG A 234 4.50 6.02 -3.75
N ARG A 235 5.60 6.14 -2.98
CA ARG A 235 5.60 6.32 -1.52
C ARG A 235 4.81 5.24 -0.77
N SER A 236 4.85 4.02 -1.30
CA SER A 236 3.99 2.91 -0.88
C SER A 236 4.73 1.73 -0.28
N LEU A 237 5.97 1.93 0.19
CA LEU A 237 6.77 0.82 0.64
C LEU A 237 6.20 0.21 1.92
N ASN A 238 5.68 -1.01 1.82
CA ASN A 238 5.21 -1.77 2.97
C ASN A 238 6.36 -2.61 3.57
N VAL A 239 6.26 -2.91 4.87
CA VAL A 239 7.21 -3.77 5.59
C VAL A 239 7.20 -5.19 4.99
N SER A 240 6.01 -5.68 4.63
CA SER A 240 5.83 -6.98 4.00
C SER A 240 6.56 -7.10 2.66
N ASP A 241 6.53 -6.07 1.82
CA ASP A 241 7.18 -6.08 0.51
C ASP A 241 8.70 -6.25 0.64
N MET A 242 9.29 -5.63 1.66
CA MET A 242 10.71 -5.78 1.95
C MET A 242 11.07 -7.23 2.33
N TYR A 243 10.25 -7.90 3.13
CA TYR A 243 10.44 -9.32 3.41
C TYR A 243 10.32 -10.17 2.16
N TRP A 244 9.36 -9.88 1.28
CA TRP A 244 9.20 -10.57 0.01
C TRP A 244 10.39 -10.36 -0.94
N TYR A 245 11.01 -9.18 -0.94
CA TYR A 245 12.24 -8.95 -1.68
C TYR A 245 13.40 -9.82 -1.17
N GLY A 246 13.62 -9.86 0.15
CA GLY A 246 14.65 -10.70 0.74
C GLY A 246 14.39 -12.20 0.51
N LEU A 247 13.15 -12.65 0.70
CA LEU A 247 12.74 -14.02 0.45
C LEU A 247 12.93 -14.42 -1.01
N ARG A 248 12.62 -13.52 -1.96
CA ARG A 248 12.88 -13.79 -3.39
C ARG A 248 14.37 -14.00 -3.66
N GLN A 249 15.21 -13.12 -3.14
CA GLN A 249 16.66 -13.23 -3.29
C GLN A 249 17.18 -14.54 -2.69
N PHE A 250 16.58 -15.02 -1.60
CA PHE A 250 16.89 -16.31 -1.00
C PHE A 250 16.42 -17.51 -1.84
N LEU A 251 15.21 -17.44 -2.41
CA LEU A 251 14.63 -18.51 -3.22
C LEU A 251 15.27 -18.67 -4.61
N ALA A 252 16.10 -17.72 -5.04
CA ALA A 252 16.78 -17.77 -6.34
C ALA A 252 17.64 -19.04 -6.52
N ILE A 253 18.29 -19.52 -5.46
CA ILE A 253 19.15 -20.72 -5.50
C ILE A 253 18.33 -22.00 -5.73
N PRO A 254 17.28 -22.30 -4.92
CA PRO A 254 16.38 -23.42 -5.20
C PRO A 254 15.76 -23.37 -6.60
N ILE A 255 15.40 -22.18 -7.10
CA ILE A 255 14.85 -22.01 -8.44
C ILE A 255 15.89 -22.44 -9.50
N ALA A 256 17.15 -22.05 -9.34
CA ALA A 256 18.23 -22.44 -10.24
C ALA A 256 18.41 -23.97 -10.28
N GLU A 257 18.39 -24.64 -9.13
CA GLU A 257 18.50 -26.11 -9.03
C GLU A 257 17.38 -26.85 -9.77
N VAL A 258 16.14 -26.38 -9.65
CA VAL A 258 15.00 -26.98 -10.36
C VAL A 258 15.19 -26.90 -11.88
N PHE A 259 15.65 -25.76 -12.41
CA PHE A 259 15.88 -25.60 -13.84
C PHE A 259 17.14 -26.33 -14.34
N ALA A 260 18.15 -26.47 -13.49
CA ALA A 260 19.31 -27.29 -13.80
C ALA A 260 18.97 -28.78 -13.93
N GLY A 261 18.14 -29.32 -13.04
CA GLY A 261 17.65 -30.71 -13.14
C GLY A 261 16.82 -30.97 -14.41
N ALA A 262 16.06 -29.96 -14.86
CA ALA A 262 15.32 -30.03 -16.12
C ALA A 262 16.23 -29.98 -17.37
N ALA A 263 17.41 -29.36 -17.27
CA ALA A 263 18.40 -29.32 -18.35
C ALA A 263 19.17 -30.65 -18.49
N GLY A 264 19.36 -31.38 -17.39
CA GLY A 264 20.03 -32.69 -17.37
C GLY A 264 19.18 -33.87 -17.90
N THR A 265 17.87 -33.67 -18.04
CA THR A 265 16.92 -34.70 -18.51
C THR A 265 16.34 -34.33 -19.88
N SER A 266 17.11 -34.57 -20.93
CA SER A 266 16.68 -34.53 -22.34
C SER A 266 16.02 -33.22 -22.81
N ALA A 267 16.79 -32.39 -23.50
CA ALA A 267 16.31 -31.29 -24.31
C ALA A 267 15.18 -31.74 -25.28
N ALA A 268 13.91 -31.44 -24.95
CA ALA A 268 12.82 -31.13 -25.90
C ALA A 268 11.43 -31.04 -25.24
N GLY A 269 11.13 -31.79 -24.18
CA GLY A 269 9.74 -32.01 -23.75
C GLY A 269 9.18 -31.04 -22.70
N THR A 270 9.93 -30.79 -21.62
CA THR A 270 9.40 -30.21 -20.38
C THR A 270 9.63 -28.71 -20.27
N GLY A 271 10.75 -28.20 -20.78
CA GLY A 271 11.05 -26.77 -20.83
C GLY A 271 10.12 -26.00 -21.78
N ALA A 272 9.80 -26.56 -22.95
CA ALA A 272 8.90 -25.95 -23.92
C ALA A 272 7.45 -25.81 -23.40
N ALA A 273 6.98 -26.75 -22.58
CA ALA A 273 5.67 -26.67 -21.93
C ALA A 273 5.63 -25.57 -20.85
N ALA A 274 6.71 -25.40 -20.07
CA ALA A 274 6.84 -24.31 -19.11
C ALA A 274 6.95 -22.94 -19.81
N VAL A 275 7.71 -22.85 -20.91
CA VAL A 275 7.84 -21.65 -21.75
C VAL A 275 6.50 -21.29 -22.41
N SER A 276 5.76 -22.27 -22.94
CA SER A 276 4.44 -22.05 -23.53
C SER A 276 3.40 -21.60 -22.49
N ALA A 277 3.48 -22.09 -21.26
CA ALA A 277 2.61 -21.66 -20.16
C ALA A 277 2.98 -20.26 -19.63
N LEU A 278 4.27 -19.93 -19.57
CA LEU A 278 4.77 -18.60 -19.15
C LEU A 278 4.53 -17.54 -20.23
N ALA A 279 4.74 -17.86 -21.51
CA ALA A 279 4.45 -16.99 -22.64
C ALA A 279 2.95 -16.67 -22.78
N ALA A 280 2.07 -17.60 -22.37
CA ALA A 280 0.62 -17.38 -22.35
C ALA A 280 0.14 -16.47 -21.19
N SER A 281 1.02 -16.11 -20.24
CA SER A 281 0.66 -15.37 -19.02
C SER A 281 1.53 -14.15 -18.73
N ALA A 282 2.56 -13.88 -19.55
CA ALA A 282 3.50 -12.78 -19.33
C ALA A 282 3.25 -11.59 -20.27
N PRO A 283 3.52 -10.34 -19.83
CA PRO A 283 3.43 -9.17 -20.69
C PRO A 283 4.50 -9.23 -21.81
N ALA A 284 4.23 -8.54 -22.94
CA ALA A 284 4.97 -8.62 -24.21
C ALA A 284 6.48 -8.35 -24.16
N ALA A 285 7.04 -7.91 -23.03
CA ALA A 285 8.49 -7.78 -22.83
C ALA A 285 9.19 -9.13 -22.56
N VAL A 286 8.46 -10.13 -22.04
CA VAL A 286 8.99 -11.46 -21.68
C VAL A 286 9.05 -12.41 -22.88
N THR A 287 8.19 -12.19 -23.88
CA THR A 287 8.17 -13.00 -25.12
C THR A 287 9.45 -12.85 -25.94
N GLY A 288 10.15 -11.72 -25.84
CA GLY A 288 11.44 -11.51 -26.51
C GLY A 288 12.57 -12.40 -25.95
N ALA A 289 12.68 -12.52 -24.63
CA ALA A 289 13.70 -13.37 -24.00
C ALA A 289 13.41 -14.88 -24.20
N ALA A 290 12.13 -15.26 -24.18
CA ALA A 290 11.69 -16.62 -24.50
C ALA A 290 11.91 -16.98 -25.99
N ALA A 291 11.70 -16.04 -26.92
CA ALA A 291 11.94 -16.25 -28.35
C ALA A 291 13.44 -16.41 -28.67
N VAL A 292 14.31 -15.69 -27.97
CA VAL A 292 15.78 -15.85 -28.09
C VAL A 292 16.23 -17.23 -27.58
N ALA A 293 15.60 -17.76 -26.52
CA ALA A 293 15.90 -19.10 -26.01
C ALA A 293 15.50 -20.24 -26.98
N VAL A 294 14.46 -20.05 -27.79
CA VAL A 294 14.03 -21.03 -28.81
C VAL A 294 14.89 -20.97 -30.08
N GLY A 295 15.43 -19.81 -30.43
CA GLY A 295 16.30 -19.65 -31.61
C GLY A 295 17.69 -20.29 -31.48
N ALA A 296 18.19 -20.49 -30.25
CA ALA A 296 19.55 -20.99 -30.00
C ALA A 296 19.72 -22.50 -30.24
N SER A 297 18.64 -23.29 -30.33
CA SER A 297 18.71 -24.74 -30.53
C SER A 297 18.64 -25.20 -32.00
N ALA A 298 18.36 -24.29 -32.94
CA ALA A 298 18.06 -24.66 -34.34
C ALA A 298 19.28 -24.73 -35.28
N GLY A 299 20.50 -24.44 -34.80
CA GLY A 299 21.67 -24.19 -35.67
C GLY A 299 22.73 -25.29 -35.80
N VAL A 300 22.58 -26.48 -35.18
CA VAL A 300 23.67 -27.48 -35.13
C VAL A 300 23.42 -28.62 -36.12
N THR A 301 23.67 -28.39 -37.42
CA THR A 301 23.51 -29.42 -38.47
C THR A 301 24.83 -29.88 -39.13
N GLY A 302 26.00 -29.55 -38.57
CA GLY A 302 27.29 -29.86 -39.22
C GLY A 302 28.48 -30.25 -38.34
N ALA A 303 28.29 -30.62 -37.07
CA ALA A 303 29.39 -30.93 -36.15
C ALA A 303 29.47 -32.44 -35.81
N SER A 304 30.69 -32.95 -35.58
CA SER A 304 30.93 -34.34 -35.14
C SER A 304 30.13 -34.66 -33.86
N ALA A 305 29.76 -35.92 -33.62
CA ALA A 305 28.88 -36.31 -32.51
C ALA A 305 29.34 -35.80 -31.12
N ALA A 306 30.65 -35.67 -30.89
CA ALA A 306 31.21 -35.09 -29.68
C ALA A 306 31.08 -33.55 -29.61
N ALA A 307 31.25 -32.86 -30.74
CA ALA A 307 31.07 -31.41 -30.87
C ALA A 307 29.59 -31.00 -30.89
N ALA A 308 28.71 -31.84 -31.45
CA ALA A 308 27.26 -31.71 -31.37
C ALA A 308 26.77 -31.93 -29.93
N GLY A 309 27.36 -32.90 -29.20
CA GLY A 309 27.08 -33.15 -27.79
C GLY A 309 27.48 -31.97 -26.89
N THR A 310 28.66 -31.38 -27.07
CA THR A 310 29.09 -30.21 -26.31
C THR A 310 28.34 -28.93 -26.70
N ALA A 311 28.02 -28.74 -27.98
CA ALA A 311 27.18 -27.62 -28.44
C ALA A 311 25.74 -27.72 -27.90
N LEU A 312 25.16 -28.91 -27.87
CA LEU A 312 23.82 -29.15 -27.33
C LEU A 312 23.80 -28.99 -25.80
N ALA A 313 24.84 -29.43 -25.10
CA ALA A 313 24.99 -29.20 -23.66
C ALA A 313 25.15 -27.70 -23.34
N ALA A 314 25.94 -26.96 -24.13
CA ALA A 314 26.10 -25.52 -23.98
C ALA A 314 24.78 -24.76 -24.27
N ALA A 315 24.03 -25.18 -25.29
CA ALA A 315 22.70 -24.64 -25.58
C ALA A 315 21.69 -24.96 -24.46
N GLY A 316 21.75 -26.16 -23.87
CA GLY A 316 20.95 -26.56 -22.71
C GLY A 316 21.22 -25.68 -21.49
N VAL A 317 22.48 -25.38 -21.19
CA VAL A 317 22.86 -24.48 -20.09
C VAL A 317 22.41 -23.03 -20.35
N ALA A 318 22.57 -22.53 -21.58
CA ALA A 318 22.16 -21.18 -21.95
C ALA A 318 20.62 -20.98 -21.87
N THR A 319 19.86 -21.98 -22.32
CA THR A 319 18.38 -21.97 -22.20
C THR A 319 17.95 -22.05 -20.74
N ALA A 320 18.55 -22.93 -19.94
CA ALA A 320 18.26 -23.04 -18.51
C ALA A 320 18.58 -21.74 -17.76
N ALA A 321 19.70 -21.08 -18.07
CA ALA A 321 20.08 -19.80 -17.49
C ALA A 321 19.11 -18.66 -17.86
N SER A 322 18.67 -18.64 -19.13
CA SER A 322 17.69 -17.65 -19.59
C SER A 322 16.33 -17.83 -18.89
N LEU A 323 15.92 -19.09 -18.68
CA LEU A 323 14.67 -19.43 -17.99
C LEU A 323 14.74 -19.14 -16.49
N SER A 324 15.83 -19.50 -15.83
CA SER A 324 16.01 -19.22 -14.39
C SER A 324 16.04 -17.72 -14.12
N PHE A 325 16.69 -16.93 -14.99
CA PHE A 325 16.62 -15.46 -14.95
C PHE A 325 15.19 -14.94 -15.12
N ALA A 326 14.49 -15.40 -16.17
CA ALA A 326 13.13 -14.92 -16.47
C ALA A 326 12.15 -15.23 -15.33
N VAL A 327 12.23 -16.43 -14.75
CA VAL A 327 11.37 -16.84 -13.63
C VAL A 327 11.71 -16.06 -12.37
N ALA A 328 13.00 -15.84 -12.07
CA ALA A 328 13.42 -15.02 -10.94
C ALA A 328 12.97 -13.54 -11.07
N LEU A 329 12.86 -13.05 -12.31
CA LEU A 329 12.38 -11.70 -12.63
C LEU A 329 10.84 -11.54 -12.50
N LEU A 330 10.05 -12.62 -12.58
CA LEU A 330 8.58 -12.52 -12.54
C LEU A 330 8.05 -12.26 -11.12
N PRO A 331 7.03 -11.39 -10.92
CA PRO A 331 6.38 -11.16 -9.62
C PRO A 331 5.96 -12.45 -8.91
N ILE A 332 6.08 -12.51 -7.59
CA ILE A 332 5.71 -13.72 -6.81
C ILE A 332 4.23 -14.05 -6.96
N ASP A 333 3.34 -13.07 -7.06
CA ASP A 333 1.92 -13.32 -7.32
C ASP A 333 1.70 -14.03 -8.66
N VAL A 334 2.49 -13.68 -9.67
CA VAL A 334 2.46 -14.35 -10.97
C VAL A 334 3.04 -15.75 -10.83
N LEU A 335 4.14 -15.92 -10.10
CA LEU A 335 4.74 -17.22 -9.84
C LEU A 335 3.77 -18.16 -9.12
N LEU A 336 3.13 -17.70 -8.04
CA LEU A 336 2.13 -18.46 -7.29
C LEU A 336 0.88 -18.73 -8.12
N LYS A 337 0.44 -17.79 -8.97
CA LYS A 337 -0.66 -18.03 -9.92
C LYS A 337 -0.29 -19.09 -10.95
N VAL A 338 0.92 -19.08 -11.49
CA VAL A 338 1.41 -20.08 -12.43
C VAL A 338 1.53 -21.44 -11.75
N ILE A 339 2.13 -21.51 -10.55
CA ILE A 339 2.23 -22.75 -9.75
C ILE A 339 0.82 -23.27 -9.43
N ARG A 340 -0.09 -22.40 -8.97
CA ARG A 340 -1.48 -22.75 -8.68
C ARG A 340 -2.19 -23.25 -9.93
N ARG A 341 -2.05 -22.57 -11.08
CA ARG A 341 -2.68 -22.97 -12.34
C ARG A 341 -2.12 -24.31 -12.84
N PHE A 342 -0.82 -24.53 -12.73
CA PHE A 342 -0.18 -25.80 -13.07
C PHE A 342 -0.68 -26.93 -12.16
N ALA A 343 -0.73 -26.69 -10.84
CA ALA A 343 -1.25 -27.64 -9.86
C ALA A 343 -2.75 -27.94 -10.11
N LEU A 344 -3.59 -26.92 -10.31
CA LEU A 344 -5.03 -27.08 -10.59
C LEU A 344 -5.29 -27.81 -11.91
N THR A 345 -4.48 -27.57 -12.94
CA THR A 345 -4.58 -28.31 -14.21
C THR A 345 -4.24 -29.80 -14.01
N LYS A 346 -3.31 -30.12 -13.10
CA LYS A 346 -3.00 -31.50 -12.73
C LYS A 346 -4.02 -32.13 -11.78
N LEU A 347 -4.75 -31.32 -11.01
CA LEU A 347 -5.75 -31.75 -10.04
C LEU A 347 -7.20 -31.72 -10.58
N SER A 348 -7.43 -31.19 -11.78
CA SER A 348 -8.76 -31.11 -12.44
C SER A 348 -9.87 -30.49 -11.57
N ILE A 349 -9.53 -29.51 -10.73
CA ILE A 349 -10.49 -28.80 -9.88
C ILE A 349 -10.96 -27.53 -10.60
N THR A 350 -12.25 -27.45 -10.93
CA THR A 350 -12.91 -26.22 -11.38
C THR A 350 -13.32 -25.38 -10.18
N LEU A 351 -12.66 -24.23 -9.99
CA LEU A 351 -13.10 -23.22 -9.04
C LEU A 351 -14.31 -22.48 -9.64
N VAL A 352 -15.39 -22.40 -8.87
CA VAL A 352 -16.53 -21.51 -9.17
C VAL A 352 -16.08 -20.11 -8.80
N ASP A 353 -16.01 -19.20 -9.77
CA ASP A 353 -15.73 -17.79 -9.48
C ASP A 353 -16.85 -17.22 -8.59
N GLU A 354 -16.49 -16.79 -7.38
CA GLU A 354 -17.43 -16.12 -6.49
C GLU A 354 -17.86 -14.78 -7.13
N GLN A 355 -19.12 -14.68 -7.54
CA GLN A 355 -19.77 -13.44 -7.98
C GLN A 355 -20.12 -12.54 -6.80
N GLY A 356 -19.15 -12.31 -5.89
CA GLY A 356 -19.29 -11.34 -4.82
C GLY A 356 -19.34 -9.90 -5.35
N ASP A 357 -19.60 -8.95 -4.45
CA ASP A 357 -19.66 -7.53 -4.81
C ASP A 357 -18.29 -7.01 -5.26
N GLN A 358 -18.11 -6.88 -6.57
CA GLN A 358 -16.81 -6.63 -7.17
C GLN A 358 -16.40 -5.16 -6.99
N LEU A 359 -15.22 -4.95 -6.42
CA LEU A 359 -14.57 -3.65 -6.31
C LEU A 359 -14.47 -2.90 -7.65
N LEU A 360 -14.39 -3.63 -8.79
CA LEU A 360 -14.40 -3.08 -10.15
C LEU A 360 -15.61 -2.18 -10.46
N LYS A 361 -16.69 -2.33 -9.72
CA LYS A 361 -17.89 -1.51 -9.88
C LYS A 361 -17.71 -0.07 -9.38
N LEU A 362 -16.70 0.22 -8.55
CA LEU A 362 -16.44 1.59 -8.07
C LEU A 362 -15.84 2.45 -9.18
N SER A 363 -16.26 3.71 -9.26
CA SER A 363 -15.82 4.63 -10.31
C SER A 363 -14.34 4.98 -10.14
N GLY A 364 -13.55 4.78 -11.20
CA GLY A 364 -12.10 4.97 -11.17
C GLY A 364 -11.32 3.78 -10.60
N MET A 365 -11.98 2.68 -10.24
CA MET A 365 -11.34 1.47 -9.79
C MET A 365 -10.92 0.58 -10.97
N THR A 366 -9.63 0.59 -11.30
CA THR A 366 -9.08 -0.22 -12.40
C THR A 366 -8.63 -1.60 -11.92
N SER A 367 -8.55 -2.60 -12.81
CA SER A 367 -8.07 -3.95 -12.47
C SER A 367 -6.74 -3.98 -11.68
N PRO A 368 -5.72 -3.17 -12.00
CA PRO A 368 -4.50 -3.10 -11.18
C PRO A 368 -4.71 -2.63 -9.74
N LEU A 369 -5.66 -1.72 -9.51
CA LEU A 369 -5.99 -1.22 -8.16
C LEU A 369 -6.69 -2.31 -7.36
N VAL A 370 -7.65 -3.00 -7.99
CA VAL A 370 -8.38 -4.10 -7.36
C VAL A 370 -7.43 -5.20 -6.90
N VAL A 371 -6.41 -5.55 -7.69
CA VAL A 371 -5.38 -6.51 -7.26
C VAL A 371 -4.66 -6.04 -5.99
N GLY A 372 -4.36 -4.74 -5.86
CA GLY A 372 -3.75 -4.18 -4.65
C GLY A 372 -4.68 -4.17 -3.43
N PHE A 373 -5.98 -3.99 -3.62
CA PHE A 373 -6.95 -4.14 -2.53
C PHE A 373 -7.12 -5.61 -2.11
N LEU A 374 -7.17 -6.52 -3.08
CA LEU A 374 -7.28 -7.95 -2.85
C LEU A 374 -6.04 -8.51 -2.13
N SER A 375 -4.83 -8.03 -2.44
CA SER A 375 -3.61 -8.42 -1.74
C SER A 375 -3.62 -8.00 -0.27
N GLU A 376 -4.33 -6.92 0.06
CA GLU A 376 -4.52 -6.45 1.43
C GLU A 376 -5.71 -7.11 2.15
N GLY A 377 -6.38 -8.05 1.49
CA GLY A 377 -7.52 -8.79 2.03
C GLY A 377 -8.85 -8.04 1.93
N VAL A 378 -8.94 -7.04 1.05
CA VAL A 378 -10.18 -6.31 0.78
C VAL A 378 -10.84 -6.89 -0.46
N TYR A 379 -11.95 -7.58 -0.25
CA TYR A 379 -12.67 -8.33 -1.29
C TYR A 379 -14.00 -7.68 -1.67
N SER A 380 -14.58 -6.88 -0.79
CA SER A 380 -15.93 -6.30 -0.95
C SER A 380 -15.93 -4.78 -0.78
N ILE A 381 -16.87 -4.14 -1.46
CA ILE A 381 -17.14 -2.69 -1.38
C ILE A 381 -17.49 -2.27 0.06
N GLU A 382 -18.22 -3.11 0.80
CA GLU A 382 -18.54 -2.85 2.21
C GLU A 382 -17.29 -2.78 3.09
N GLN A 383 -16.31 -3.64 2.83
CA GLN A 383 -15.07 -3.64 3.60
C GLN A 383 -14.29 -2.33 3.39
N VAL A 384 -14.31 -1.77 2.18
CA VAL A 384 -13.69 -0.47 1.87
C VAL A 384 -14.33 0.67 2.70
N ALA A 385 -15.65 0.65 2.90
CA ALA A 385 -16.36 1.69 3.65
C ALA A 385 -16.04 1.67 5.17
N TYR A 386 -15.75 0.49 5.72
CA TYR A 386 -15.49 0.29 7.13
C TYR A 386 -14.00 0.29 7.52
N MET A 387 -13.12 0.06 6.56
CA MET A 387 -11.68 0.06 6.82
C MET A 387 -11.14 1.47 7.05
N ASP A 388 -10.10 1.53 7.88
CA ASP A 388 -9.37 2.77 8.13
C ASP A 388 -8.69 3.25 6.83
N PRO A 389 -9.02 4.45 6.33
CA PRO A 389 -8.50 4.95 5.07
C PRO A 389 -6.99 5.25 5.13
N ILE A 390 -6.43 5.56 6.29
CA ILE A 390 -4.97 5.77 6.45
C ILE A 390 -4.26 4.44 6.38
N VAL A 391 -4.77 3.44 7.10
CA VAL A 391 -4.20 2.09 7.08
C VAL A 391 -4.22 1.52 5.67
N LEU A 392 -5.35 1.67 4.98
CA LEU A 392 -5.52 1.21 3.61
C LEU A 392 -4.61 1.99 2.64
N ALA A 393 -4.40 3.29 2.86
CA ALA A 393 -3.49 4.11 2.06
C ALA A 393 -2.03 3.74 2.21
N ILE A 394 -1.61 3.39 3.42
CA ILE A 394 -0.23 2.96 3.65
C ILE A 394 0.02 1.60 3.02
N ARG A 395 -0.93 0.68 3.17
CA ARG A 395 -0.81 -0.70 2.68
C ARG A 395 -0.89 -0.82 1.16
N THR A 396 -1.87 -0.16 0.54
CA THR A 396 -2.05 -0.20 -0.93
C THR A 396 -1.14 0.78 -1.67
N GLY A 397 -0.59 1.78 -0.98
CA GLY A 397 0.23 2.81 -1.62
C GLY A 397 -0.51 3.90 -2.37
N LEU A 398 -1.84 3.90 -2.34
CA LEU A 398 -2.64 4.83 -3.13
C LEU A 398 -2.72 6.20 -2.45
N PRO A 399 -2.78 7.30 -3.21
CA PRO A 399 -2.95 8.63 -2.63
C PRO A 399 -4.12 8.68 -1.64
N PHE A 400 -3.94 9.34 -0.50
CA PHE A 400 -4.93 9.32 0.57
C PHE A 400 -6.30 9.82 0.10
N GLY A 401 -6.31 10.90 -0.69
CA GLY A 401 -7.55 11.45 -1.25
C GLY A 401 -8.29 10.50 -2.18
N LEU A 402 -7.59 9.59 -2.88
CA LEU A 402 -8.22 8.59 -3.74
C LEU A 402 -8.96 7.54 -2.89
N ILE A 403 -8.38 7.12 -1.78
CA ILE A 403 -9.02 6.15 -0.88
C ILE A 403 -10.23 6.75 -0.18
N LEU A 404 -10.16 8.02 0.23
CA LEU A 404 -11.31 8.73 0.78
C LEU A 404 -12.49 8.75 -0.21
N ARG A 405 -12.20 8.94 -1.51
CA ARG A 405 -13.21 8.86 -2.57
C ARG A 405 -13.80 7.47 -2.73
N PHE A 406 -12.97 6.42 -2.75
CA PHE A 406 -13.49 5.05 -2.83
C PHE A 406 -14.35 4.68 -1.62
N GLY A 407 -13.97 5.12 -0.40
CA GLY A 407 -14.81 4.96 0.78
C GLY A 407 -16.14 5.73 0.67
N ALA A 408 -16.11 6.96 0.13
CA ALA A 408 -17.32 7.77 -0.08
C ALA A 408 -18.28 7.13 -1.09
N GLN A 409 -17.75 6.58 -2.18
CA GLN A 409 -18.52 5.88 -3.22
C GLN A 409 -19.07 4.55 -2.71
N ALA A 410 -18.28 3.81 -1.91
CA ALA A 410 -18.70 2.56 -1.31
C ALA A 410 -19.96 2.74 -0.44
N ILE A 411 -20.04 3.84 0.32
CA ILE A 411 -21.23 4.17 1.13
C ILE A 411 -22.44 4.43 0.25
N VAL A 412 -22.31 5.23 -0.81
CA VAL A 412 -23.42 5.49 -1.74
C VAL A 412 -23.91 4.17 -2.35
N ARG A 413 -22.98 3.30 -2.74
CA ARG A 413 -23.27 2.02 -3.37
C ARG A 413 -23.92 1.02 -2.44
N ARG A 414 -23.56 1.01 -1.16
CA ARG A 414 -24.27 0.23 -0.14
C ARG A 414 -25.77 0.54 -0.09
N HIS A 415 -26.13 1.84 -0.14
CA HIS A 415 -27.52 2.26 0.00
C HIS A 415 -28.31 2.15 -1.30
N PHE A 416 -27.68 2.38 -2.45
CA PHE A 416 -28.35 2.37 -3.77
C PHE A 416 -28.08 1.13 -4.63
N GLY A 417 -27.20 0.22 -4.20
CA GLY A 417 -26.81 -0.98 -4.95
C GLY A 417 -26.21 -0.63 -6.32
N ASP A 418 -26.52 -1.46 -7.32
CA ASP A 418 -26.07 -1.25 -8.71
C ASP A 418 -26.63 0.04 -9.35
N SER A 419 -27.71 0.62 -8.80
CA SER A 419 -28.24 1.90 -9.29
C SER A 419 -27.33 3.09 -8.99
N ALA A 420 -26.30 2.91 -8.14
CA ALA A 420 -25.33 3.96 -7.83
C ALA A 420 -24.51 4.40 -9.05
N ASP A 421 -24.30 3.53 -10.05
CA ASP A 421 -23.59 3.90 -11.28
C ASP A 421 -24.30 5.03 -12.03
N LYS A 422 -25.64 4.99 -12.05
CA LYS A 422 -26.46 6.03 -12.69
C LYS A 422 -26.43 7.34 -11.92
N LEU A 423 -26.13 7.29 -10.62
CA LEU A 423 -25.95 8.49 -9.80
C LEU A 423 -24.63 9.20 -10.12
N ALA A 424 -23.63 8.48 -10.65
CA ALA A 424 -22.38 9.10 -11.09
C ALA A 424 -22.61 10.07 -12.26
N ASP A 425 -23.51 9.75 -13.20
CA ASP A 425 -23.83 10.61 -14.36
C ASP A 425 -24.41 11.98 -13.97
N ILE A 426 -25.09 12.05 -12.83
CA ILE A 426 -25.67 13.29 -12.28
C ILE A 426 -24.75 13.97 -11.25
N GLY A 427 -23.53 13.48 -11.05
CA GLY A 427 -22.55 14.04 -10.10
C GLY A 427 -22.74 13.62 -8.64
N PHE A 428 -23.57 12.61 -8.38
CA PHE A 428 -23.84 12.05 -7.05
C PHE A 428 -23.09 10.72 -6.82
N SER A 429 -21.83 10.64 -7.28
CA SER A 429 -21.00 9.45 -7.06
C SER A 429 -20.53 9.30 -5.62
N ASP A 430 -20.29 10.41 -4.93
CA ASP A 430 -19.60 10.44 -3.63
C ASP A 430 -20.56 10.89 -2.51
N ALA A 431 -20.42 10.32 -1.30
CA ALA A 431 -21.23 10.67 -0.13
C ALA A 431 -21.20 12.17 0.25
N ILE A 432 -20.12 12.89 -0.09
CA ILE A 432 -19.99 14.33 0.17
C ILE A 432 -21.04 15.15 -0.60
N ALA A 433 -21.38 14.75 -1.83
CA ALA A 433 -22.39 15.44 -2.62
C ALA A 433 -23.77 15.42 -1.93
N PHE A 434 -24.09 14.31 -1.26
CA PHE A 434 -25.32 14.18 -0.48
C PHE A 434 -25.29 15.05 0.79
N TYR A 435 -24.14 15.17 1.45
CA TYR A 435 -23.96 16.05 2.60
C TYR A 435 -24.22 17.52 2.25
N ASP A 436 -23.71 17.98 1.11
CA ASP A 436 -23.90 19.35 0.64
C ASP A 436 -25.36 19.65 0.29
N VAL A 437 -26.10 18.65 -0.21
CA VAL A 437 -27.53 18.77 -0.47
C VAL A 437 -28.35 18.82 0.82
N LEU A 438 -28.03 17.99 1.82
CA LEU A 438 -28.78 17.93 3.07
C LEU A 438 -28.53 19.12 4.00
N ASN A 439 -27.40 19.81 3.83
CA ASN A 439 -27.14 21.09 4.48
C ASN A 439 -28.06 22.23 3.99
N ARG A 440 -28.88 22.00 2.95
CA ARG A 440 -29.94 22.93 2.56
C ARG A 440 -31.17 22.64 3.41
N PRO A 441 -31.91 23.65 3.90
CA PRO A 441 -33.07 23.41 4.75
C PRO A 441 -34.09 22.50 4.04
N PRO A 442 -34.64 21.48 4.72
CA PRO A 442 -35.53 20.47 4.12
C PRO A 442 -36.86 21.05 3.62
N THR A 443 -37.18 22.28 4.03
CA THR A 443 -38.34 23.06 3.55
C THR A 443 -38.10 23.72 2.19
N CYS A 444 -36.87 23.69 1.69
CA CYS A 444 -36.53 24.27 0.39
C CYS A 444 -37.06 23.38 -0.75
N SER A 445 -37.74 23.98 -1.72
CA SER A 445 -38.18 23.33 -2.97
C SER A 445 -37.02 22.61 -3.68
N CYS A 446 -35.82 23.19 -3.61
CA CYS A 446 -34.60 22.64 -4.23
C CYS A 446 -34.23 21.25 -3.68
N TYR A 447 -34.46 20.96 -2.39
CA TYR A 447 -34.17 19.64 -1.83
C TYR A 447 -35.09 18.56 -2.41
N LYS A 448 -36.39 18.87 -2.49
CA LYS A 448 -37.39 17.96 -3.09
C LYS A 448 -37.12 17.73 -4.58
N GLU A 449 -36.71 18.76 -5.31
CA GLU A 449 -36.32 18.65 -6.73
C GLU A 449 -35.12 17.73 -6.92
N VAL A 450 -34.09 17.84 -6.08
CA VAL A 450 -32.92 16.95 -6.12
C VAL A 450 -33.32 15.50 -5.83
N CYS A 451 -34.11 15.25 -4.78
CA CYS A 451 -34.60 13.89 -4.47
C CYS A 451 -35.44 13.31 -5.62
N SER A 452 -36.27 14.12 -6.28
CA SER A 452 -37.03 13.69 -7.48
C SER A 452 -36.13 13.39 -8.68
N THR A 453 -35.02 14.12 -8.82
CA THR A 453 -34.04 13.90 -9.90
C THR A 453 -33.27 12.59 -9.68
N ILE A 454 -32.85 12.34 -8.44
CA ILE A 454 -32.23 11.08 -8.01
C ILE A 454 -33.21 9.92 -8.25
N GLN A 455 -34.48 10.08 -7.88
CA GLN A 455 -35.51 9.08 -8.13
C GLN A 455 -35.66 8.77 -9.63
N LYS A 456 -35.70 9.80 -10.49
CA LYS A 456 -35.78 9.62 -11.96
C LYS A 456 -34.55 8.92 -12.54
N ALA A 457 -33.36 9.19 -12.00
CA ALA A 457 -32.13 8.54 -12.42
C ALA A 457 -32.12 7.04 -12.07
N ILE A 458 -32.65 6.68 -10.89
CA ILE A 458 -32.73 5.28 -10.41
C ILE A 458 -33.86 4.52 -11.10
N GLY A 459 -35.03 5.15 -11.27
CA GLY A 459 -36.30 4.53 -11.67
C GLY A 459 -36.40 4.02 -13.12
N LYS A 460 -35.32 4.00 -13.90
CA LYS A 460 -35.31 3.40 -15.25
C LYS A 460 -35.42 1.86 -15.26
N ASP A 461 -35.18 1.17 -14.14
CA ASP A 461 -35.13 -0.30 -14.07
C ASP A 461 -36.36 -0.96 -13.42
N ASN A 462 -37.58 -0.54 -13.77
CA ASN A 462 -38.84 -1.24 -13.44
C ASN A 462 -39.24 -1.37 -11.96
N THR A 463 -38.60 -0.67 -11.01
CA THR A 463 -39.12 -0.49 -9.65
C THR A 463 -39.05 0.98 -9.26
N THR A 464 -40.20 1.66 -9.28
CA THR A 464 -40.32 3.05 -8.81
C THR A 464 -40.15 3.09 -7.30
N LEU A 465 -38.92 3.31 -6.83
CA LEU A 465 -38.64 3.64 -5.43
C LEU A 465 -39.40 4.92 -5.05
N PRO A 466 -40.18 4.94 -3.95
CA PRO A 466 -40.84 6.15 -3.47
C PRO A 466 -39.81 7.25 -3.15
N VAL A 467 -40.20 8.52 -3.34
CA VAL A 467 -39.34 9.67 -3.01
C VAL A 467 -38.98 9.66 -1.52
N GLU A 468 -39.88 9.20 -0.64
CA GLU A 468 -39.58 9.10 0.79
C GLU A 468 -38.47 8.10 1.10
N VAL A 469 -38.37 7.00 0.34
CA VAL A 469 -37.29 6.01 0.53
C VAL A 469 -35.96 6.58 0.07
N VAL A 470 -35.96 7.38 -1.00
CA VAL A 470 -34.75 8.10 -1.45
C VAL A 470 -34.33 9.11 -0.39
N ASP A 471 -35.25 9.92 0.14
CA ASP A 471 -34.98 10.87 1.24
C ASP A 471 -34.41 10.16 2.48
N MET A 472 -35.02 9.03 2.88
CA MET A 472 -34.52 8.21 3.98
C MET A 472 -33.08 7.74 3.75
N LYS A 473 -32.78 7.21 2.55
CA LYS A 473 -31.43 6.75 2.20
C LYS A 473 -30.41 7.88 2.17
N VAL A 474 -30.77 9.04 1.63
CA VAL A 474 -29.90 10.23 1.63
C VAL A 474 -29.59 10.67 3.06
N ARG A 475 -30.60 10.72 3.94
CA ARG A 475 -30.38 11.02 5.37
C ARG A 475 -29.48 9.99 6.05
N HIS A 476 -29.63 8.70 5.72
CA HIS A 476 -28.76 7.65 6.26
C HIS A 476 -27.32 7.82 5.79
N ILE A 477 -27.07 8.07 4.49
CA ILE A 477 -25.72 8.34 3.94
C ILE A 477 -25.07 9.52 4.65
N VAL A 478 -25.81 10.60 4.87
CA VAL A 478 -25.33 11.80 5.56
C VAL A 478 -25.11 11.55 7.06
N GLY A 479 -25.95 10.72 7.66
CA GLY A 479 -25.85 10.29 9.05
C GLY A 479 -24.65 9.39 9.34
N GLU A 480 -24.03 8.79 8.33
CA GLU A 480 -22.87 7.95 8.53
C GLU A 480 -21.65 8.75 9.02
N GLY A 481 -20.97 8.23 10.04
CA GLY A 481 -19.79 8.89 10.62
C GLY A 481 -18.65 9.14 9.64
N TYR A 482 -18.57 8.39 8.53
CA TYR A 482 -17.53 8.57 7.50
C TYR A 482 -17.84 9.81 6.69
N THR A 483 -19.09 9.95 6.25
CA THR A 483 -19.59 11.12 5.54
C THR A 483 -19.43 12.37 6.39
N GLN A 484 -19.73 12.29 7.70
CA GLN A 484 -19.49 13.38 8.64
C GLN A 484 -18.01 13.73 8.80
N MET A 485 -17.12 12.73 8.79
CA MET A 485 -15.67 12.96 8.79
C MET A 485 -15.22 13.63 7.48
N LEU A 486 -15.66 13.13 6.32
CA LEU A 486 -15.36 13.68 5.00
C LEU A 486 -15.87 15.11 4.82
N ALA A 487 -17.04 15.43 5.38
CA ALA A 487 -17.58 16.78 5.37
C ALA A 487 -16.64 17.80 6.02
N LYS A 488 -15.93 17.40 7.08
CA LYS A 488 -14.94 18.23 7.78
C LYS A 488 -13.61 18.33 7.05
N LEU A 489 -13.34 17.44 6.09
CA LEU A 489 -12.16 17.45 5.20
C LEU A 489 -12.33 18.42 4.02
N SER A 490 -13.56 18.72 3.60
CA SER A 490 -13.81 19.51 2.40
C SER A 490 -13.42 20.99 2.60
N PRO A 491 -12.46 21.53 1.83
CA PRO A 491 -12.04 22.93 1.92
C PRO A 491 -13.13 23.91 1.46
N LEU A 492 -14.18 23.39 0.82
CA LEU A 492 -15.32 24.16 0.37
C LEU A 492 -16.43 24.25 1.41
N ALA A 493 -16.29 23.65 2.60
CA ALA A 493 -17.27 23.77 3.67
C ALA A 493 -17.59 25.25 3.90
N PRO A 494 -18.74 25.76 3.39
CA PRO A 494 -18.96 27.18 3.47
C PRO A 494 -19.13 27.52 4.95
N GLU A 495 -18.45 28.55 5.42
CA GLU A 495 -18.80 29.17 6.69
C GLU A 495 -20.32 29.34 6.71
N ALA A 496 -20.96 29.01 7.83
CA ALA A 496 -22.42 28.93 7.95
C ALA A 496 -23.17 30.24 7.56
N LYS A 497 -22.45 31.33 7.26
CA LYS A 497 -22.97 32.67 6.95
C LYS A 497 -23.20 32.96 5.46
N THR A 498 -22.70 32.17 4.51
CA THR A 498 -22.81 32.51 3.07
C THR A 498 -23.15 31.29 2.23
N ARG A 499 -24.42 30.87 2.24
CA ARG A 499 -24.91 29.85 1.30
C ARG A 499 -26.16 30.35 0.59
N GLN A 500 -25.97 31.12 -0.48
CA GLN A 500 -27.04 31.50 -1.41
C GLN A 500 -27.40 30.30 -2.28
N CYS A 501 -28.70 30.13 -2.52
CA CYS A 501 -29.23 29.07 -3.38
C CYS A 501 -28.89 29.41 -4.85
N VAL A 502 -28.64 28.39 -5.70
CA VAL A 502 -28.31 28.59 -7.12
C VAL A 502 -29.47 29.35 -7.76
N GLY A 503 -29.25 30.62 -8.13
CA GLY A 503 -30.28 31.57 -8.55
C GLY A 503 -30.31 32.89 -7.78
N GLY A 504 -29.46 33.09 -6.76
CA GLY A 504 -29.33 34.38 -6.06
C GLY A 504 -30.50 34.75 -5.15
N ALA A 505 -31.57 33.95 -5.13
CA ALA A 505 -32.63 34.09 -4.14
C ALA A 505 -32.13 33.50 -2.80
N PRO A 506 -32.19 34.25 -1.68
CA PRO A 506 -32.04 33.64 -0.37
C PRO A 506 -33.15 32.58 -0.24
N CYS A 507 -32.78 31.38 0.20
CA CYS A 507 -33.77 30.36 0.51
C CYS A 507 -34.70 30.93 1.58
N GLN A 508 -35.89 31.38 1.17
CA GLN A 508 -36.92 31.86 2.08
C GLN A 508 -37.30 30.66 2.94
N VAL A 509 -36.85 30.69 4.19
CA VAL A 509 -37.48 29.90 5.23
C VAL A 509 -38.93 30.37 5.20
N ALA A 510 -39.85 29.52 4.75
CA ALA A 510 -41.27 29.79 4.91
C ALA A 510 -41.47 30.02 6.41
N GLU A 511 -41.65 31.27 6.82
CA GLU A 511 -42.08 31.61 8.17
C GLU A 511 -43.34 30.79 8.41
N ALA A 512 -43.24 29.82 9.32
CA ALA A 512 -44.41 29.18 9.86
C ALA A 512 -45.25 30.31 10.47
N HIS A 513 -46.33 30.68 9.79
CA HIS A 513 -47.37 31.51 10.39
C HIS A 513 -47.81 30.82 11.68
N ALA A 514 -47.36 31.38 12.81
CA ALA A 514 -47.89 31.04 14.11
C ALA A 514 -49.42 31.23 14.06
N PRO A 515 -50.23 30.23 14.45
CA PRO A 515 -51.66 30.44 14.56
C PRO A 515 -51.91 31.53 15.60
N ALA A 516 -52.65 32.57 15.20
CA ALA A 516 -53.07 33.66 16.06
C ALA A 516 -53.75 33.08 17.31
N ARG A 517 -53.24 33.48 18.48
CA ARG A 517 -53.84 33.16 19.78
C ARG A 517 -55.21 33.84 19.84
N PRO A 518 -56.33 33.13 20.07
CA PRO A 518 -57.61 33.79 20.31
C PRO A 518 -57.53 34.55 21.64
N THR A 519 -57.90 35.82 21.59
CA THR A 519 -58.12 36.71 22.75
C THR A 519 -59.33 36.30 23.55
#